data_AF-A0A832NIC1-F1
#
_entry.id   AF-A0A832NIC1-F1
#
_cell.length_a   1.000
_cell.length_b   1.000
_cell.length_c   1.000
_cell.angle_alpha   90.00
_cell.angle_beta   90.00
_cell.angle_gamma   90.00
#
_symmetry.space_group_name_H-M   'P 1'
#
loop_
_entity.id
_entity.type
_entity.pdbx_description
1 polymer ?
#
loop_
_entity_poly.entity_id
_entity_poly.type
_entity_poly.pdbx_seq_one_letter_code
_entity_poly.pdbx_strand_id
1 'polypeptide(L)'
;MNDEKPPIPKAWRTKVGAILRERKPQTVFIRQRARRDWASLTSCPFDSALCDVIADALENEELIGKKHEMDEPGEAYGFIFQFQNLAIYAKVNLIASGEAVIVYSAHRPLKGHEL
;
A
#
# COMPACT_ATOMS: atom_id res chain seq x y z
N MET A 1 -13.32 23.55 -11.41
CA MET A 1 -13.72 22.73 -10.24
C MET A 1 -12.51 21.94 -9.84
N ASN A 2 -12.03 22.09 -8.61
CA ASN A 2 -10.98 21.21 -8.11
C ASN A 2 -11.63 19.83 -7.90
N ASP A 3 -11.25 18.85 -8.71
CA ASP A 3 -11.54 17.44 -8.45
C ASP A 3 -10.72 17.00 -7.22
N GLU A 4 -11.17 17.39 -6.02
CA GLU A 4 -10.59 16.86 -4.79
C GLU A 4 -10.87 15.36 -4.73
N LYS A 5 -9.79 14.58 -4.81
CA LYS A 5 -9.89 13.13 -4.68
C LYS A 5 -10.10 12.79 -3.20
N PRO A 6 -11.15 12.04 -2.87
CA PRO A 6 -11.44 11.73 -1.48
C PRO A 6 -10.29 10.92 -0.85
N PRO A 7 -10.02 11.11 0.45
CA PRO A 7 -9.09 10.26 1.18
C PRO A 7 -9.49 8.78 1.10
N ILE A 8 -8.52 7.88 1.24
CA ILE A 8 -8.80 6.44 1.31
C ILE A 8 -9.73 6.16 2.50
N PRO A 9 -10.80 5.34 2.33
CA PRO A 9 -11.76 5.06 3.39
C PRO A 9 -11.10 4.59 4.69
N LYS A 10 -11.49 5.19 5.82
CA LYS A 10 -10.94 4.87 7.15
C LYS A 10 -11.05 3.38 7.48
N ALA A 11 -12.20 2.77 7.23
CA ALA A 11 -12.43 1.35 7.47
C ALA A 11 -11.42 0.46 6.72
N TRP A 12 -11.10 0.82 5.47
CA TRP A 12 -10.12 0.12 4.66
C TRP A 12 -8.70 0.31 5.23
N ARG A 13 -8.30 1.56 5.51
CA ARG A 13 -6.97 1.88 6.05
C ARG A 13 -6.70 1.17 7.38
N THR A 14 -7.65 1.24 8.31
CA THR A 14 -7.54 0.58 9.63
C THR A 14 -7.39 -0.92 9.49
N LYS A 15 -8.19 -1.56 8.62
CA LYS A 15 -8.17 -3.01 8.44
C LYS A 15 -6.88 -3.50 7.77
N VAL A 16 -6.45 -2.82 6.70
CA VAL A 16 -5.19 -3.13 6.01
C VAL A 16 -4.00 -2.90 6.92
N GLY A 17 -3.94 -1.76 7.62
CA GLY A 17 -2.87 -1.45 8.58
C GLY A 17 -2.77 -2.49 9.69
N ALA A 18 -3.90 -2.97 10.23
CA ALA A 18 -3.90 -4.03 11.23
C ALA A 18 -3.32 -5.35 10.70
N ILE A 19 -3.75 -5.80 9.50
CA ILE A 19 -3.24 -7.04 8.87
C ILE A 19 -1.73 -6.94 8.60
N LEU A 20 -1.27 -5.80 8.08
CA LEU A 20 0.14 -5.55 7.79
C LEU A 20 1.02 -5.49 9.04
N ARG A 21 0.49 -5.10 10.19
CA ARG A 21 1.24 -5.10 11.46
C ARG A 21 1.31 -6.47 12.09
N GLU A 22 0.17 -7.17 12.12
CA GLU A 22 0.05 -8.46 12.76
C GLU A 22 0.83 -9.54 12.01
N ARG A 23 0.86 -9.48 10.67
CA ARG A 23 1.63 -10.41 9.80
C ARG A 23 1.41 -11.88 10.13
N LYS A 24 0.16 -12.24 10.45
CA LYS A 24 -0.23 -13.63 10.63
C LYS A 24 0.13 -14.44 9.37
N PRO A 25 0.53 -15.72 9.52
CA PRO A 25 0.74 -16.59 8.37
C PRO A 25 -0.45 -16.54 7.40
N GLN A 26 -0.18 -16.48 6.10
CA GLN A 26 -1.19 -16.45 5.03
C GLN A 26 -2.10 -15.21 4.99
N THR A 27 -1.76 -14.13 5.71
CA THR A 27 -2.54 -12.88 5.67
C THR A 27 -1.89 -11.75 4.86
N VAL A 28 -0.60 -11.86 4.56
CA VAL A 28 0.11 -10.85 3.76
C VAL A 28 0.84 -11.51 2.60
N PHE A 29 0.51 -11.08 1.39
CA PHE A 29 1.11 -11.57 0.15
C PHE A 29 1.78 -10.42 -0.59
N ILE A 30 3.12 -10.41 -0.62
CA ILE A 30 3.88 -9.40 -1.37
C ILE A 30 4.27 -10.01 -2.71
N ARG A 31 3.91 -9.35 -3.82
CA ARG A 31 4.31 -9.81 -5.16
C ARG A 31 5.83 -9.70 -5.31
N GLN A 32 6.42 -10.65 -6.06
CA GLN A 32 7.89 -10.67 -6.28
C GLN A 32 8.42 -9.36 -6.85
N ARG A 33 7.65 -8.72 -7.76
CA ARG A 33 8.01 -7.40 -8.30
C ARG A 33 8.07 -6.33 -7.20
N ALA A 34 7.06 -6.26 -6.32
CA ALA A 34 7.06 -5.32 -5.20
C ALA A 34 8.25 -5.53 -4.26
N ARG A 35 8.62 -6.78 -3.96
CA ARG A 35 9.82 -7.09 -3.15
C ARG A 35 11.10 -6.57 -3.80
N ARG A 36 11.28 -6.87 -5.09
CA ARG A 36 12.47 -6.46 -5.84
C ARG A 36 12.57 -4.95 -5.93
N ASP A 37 11.45 -4.29 -6.22
CA ASP A 37 11.42 -2.83 -6.34
C ASP A 37 11.63 -2.16 -4.97
N TRP A 38 11.16 -2.77 -3.87
CA TRP A 38 11.42 -2.29 -2.51
C TRP A 38 12.90 -2.42 -2.11
N ALA A 39 13.48 -3.62 -2.30
CA ALA A 39 14.92 -3.86 -2.07
C ALA A 39 15.80 -2.96 -2.95
N SER A 40 15.26 -2.63 -4.11
CA SER A 40 15.55 -1.49 -4.98
C SER A 40 15.95 -0.17 -4.35
N LEU A 41 15.14 0.24 -3.38
CA LEU A 41 14.98 1.63 -2.98
C LEU A 41 15.59 1.96 -1.64
N THR A 42 15.67 0.96 -0.76
CA THR A 42 16.00 1.17 0.64
C THR A 42 17.18 0.30 1.03
N SER A 43 17.92 0.74 2.04
CA SER A 43 18.92 -0.09 2.72
C SER A 43 18.29 -1.16 3.63
N CYS A 44 16.95 -1.23 3.69
CA CYS A 44 16.17 -2.12 4.54
C CYS A 44 15.21 -2.98 3.68
N PRO A 45 15.75 -3.99 2.94
CA PRO A 45 15.00 -4.71 1.92
C PRO A 45 13.99 -5.73 2.48
N PHE A 46 13.77 -5.77 3.80
CA PHE A 46 12.96 -6.78 4.45
C PHE A 46 11.46 -6.58 4.21
N ASP A 47 10.74 -7.67 3.96
CA ASP A 47 9.28 -7.70 3.83
C ASP A 47 8.57 -7.10 5.07
N SER A 48 9.11 -7.34 6.26
CA SER A 48 8.59 -6.78 7.51
C SER A 48 8.63 -5.26 7.51
N ALA A 49 9.76 -4.67 7.11
CA ALA A 49 9.93 -3.23 7.02
C ALA A 49 8.99 -2.61 5.98
N LEU A 50 8.82 -3.26 4.82
CA LEU A 50 7.84 -2.83 3.82
C LEU A 50 6.42 -2.80 4.41
N CYS A 51 6.03 -3.84 5.17
CA CYS A 51 4.70 -3.90 5.79
C CYS A 51 4.51 -2.81 6.85
N ASP A 52 5.48 -2.60 7.73
CA ASP A 52 5.41 -1.57 8.77
C ASP A 52 5.29 -0.17 8.14
N VAL A 53 6.12 0.12 7.15
CA VAL A 53 6.14 1.41 6.46
C VAL A 53 4.81 1.71 5.75
N ILE A 54 4.20 0.71 5.10
CA ILE A 54 2.87 0.87 4.52
C ILE A 54 1.82 1.06 5.61
N ALA A 55 1.87 0.28 6.70
CA ALA A 55 0.91 0.40 7.79
C ALA A 55 0.95 1.78 8.46
N ASP A 56 2.15 2.33 8.66
CA ASP A 56 2.35 3.67 9.23
C ASP A 56 1.83 4.76 8.30
N ALA A 57 2.06 4.63 7.00
CA ALA A 57 1.50 5.57 6.02
C ALA A 57 -0.04 5.62 6.07
N LEU A 58 -0.70 4.47 6.31
CA LEU A 58 -2.16 4.35 6.38
C LEU A 58 -2.78 4.99 7.63
N GLU A 59 -1.98 5.37 8.62
CA GLU A 59 -2.47 6.12 9.79
C GLU A 59 -2.84 7.55 9.42
N ASN A 60 -2.23 8.12 8.38
CA ASN A 60 -2.57 9.45 7.90
C ASN A 60 -4.03 9.49 7.39
N GLU A 61 -4.87 10.26 8.08
CA GLU A 61 -6.30 10.38 7.74
C GLU A 61 -6.55 11.14 6.44
N GLU A 62 -5.58 11.95 6.01
CA GLU A 62 -5.61 12.72 4.76
C GLU A 62 -4.93 11.98 3.60
N LEU A 63 -4.56 10.71 3.78
CA LEU A 63 -3.91 9.93 2.73
C LEU A 63 -4.86 9.76 1.53
N ILE A 64 -4.53 10.46 0.44
CA ILE A 64 -5.22 10.35 -0.84
C ILE A 64 -4.76 9.08 -1.55
N GLY A 65 -5.71 8.36 -2.13
CA GLY A 65 -5.43 7.17 -2.91
C GLY A 65 -6.37 7.04 -4.09
N LYS A 66 -5.85 6.47 -5.17
CA LYS A 66 -6.62 6.13 -6.37
C LYS A 66 -7.10 4.70 -6.26
N LYS A 67 -8.41 4.48 -6.38
CA LYS A 67 -8.98 3.13 -6.45
C LYS A 67 -8.54 2.44 -7.74
N HIS A 68 -8.23 1.16 -7.64
CA HIS A 68 -7.84 0.32 -8.77
C HIS A 68 -8.68 -0.95 -8.83
N GLU A 69 -8.99 -1.39 -10.04
CA GLU A 69 -9.45 -2.75 -10.30
C GLU A 69 -8.24 -3.67 -10.46
N MET A 70 -8.32 -4.84 -9.84
CA MET A 70 -7.27 -5.86 -9.85
C MET A 70 -7.92 -7.21 -10.18
N ASP A 71 -7.11 -8.16 -10.68
CA ASP A 71 -7.60 -9.50 -11.02
C ASP A 71 -8.13 -10.25 -9.79
N GLU A 72 -7.48 -10.08 -8.63
CA GLU A 72 -7.96 -10.66 -7.37
C GLU A 72 -9.12 -9.85 -6.77
N PRO A 73 -10.20 -10.52 -6.34
CA PRO A 73 -11.38 -9.85 -5.80
C PRO A 73 -11.05 -9.13 -4.50
N GLY A 74 -11.45 -7.87 -4.42
CA GLY A 74 -11.18 -7.04 -3.26
C GLY A 74 -11.32 -5.56 -3.54
N GLU A 75 -10.83 -4.76 -2.60
CA GLU A 75 -10.74 -3.33 -2.73
C GLU A 75 -9.27 -2.90 -2.73
N ALA A 76 -8.82 -2.33 -3.85
CA ALA A 76 -7.44 -1.92 -4.04
C ALA A 76 -7.27 -0.42 -4.18
N TYR A 77 -6.24 0.11 -3.52
CA TYR A 77 -5.83 1.51 -3.62
C TYR A 77 -4.34 1.62 -3.96
N GLY A 78 -4.04 2.58 -4.83
CA GLY A 78 -2.70 3.07 -5.10
C GLY A 78 -2.52 4.42 -4.43
N PHE A 79 -1.45 4.60 -3.67
CA PHE A 79 -1.20 5.83 -2.92
C PHE A 79 0.30 6.13 -2.82
N ILE A 80 0.62 7.39 -2.55
CA ILE A 80 1.98 7.90 -2.42
C ILE A 80 2.15 8.41 -0.99
N PHE A 81 3.25 8.02 -0.36
CA PHE A 81 3.62 8.48 0.98
C PHE A 81 5.12 8.73 1.06
N GLN A 82 5.56 9.38 2.15
CA GLN A 82 6.97 9.68 2.41
C GLN A 82 7.57 8.67 3.37
N PHE A 83 8.78 8.20 3.08
CA PHE A 83 9.60 7.38 3.97
C PHE A 83 11.07 7.75 3.78
N GLN A 84 11.76 8.13 4.86
CA GLN A 84 13.19 8.50 4.81
C GLN A 84 13.52 9.52 3.68
N ASN A 85 12.69 10.57 3.54
CA ASN A 85 12.79 11.58 2.48
C ASN A 85 12.63 11.06 1.04
N LEU A 86 12.08 9.85 0.87
CA LEU A 86 11.73 9.29 -0.42
C LEU A 86 10.20 9.18 -0.55
N ALA A 87 9.68 9.70 -1.66
CA ALA A 87 8.33 9.41 -2.07
C ALA A 87 8.26 7.96 -2.57
N ILE A 88 7.30 7.20 -2.04
CA ILE A 88 7.03 5.83 -2.42
C ILE A 88 5.58 5.73 -2.87
N TYR A 89 5.39 5.13 -4.03
CA TYR A 89 4.11 4.63 -4.49
C TYR A 89 3.92 3.18 -4.03
N ALA A 90 2.82 2.92 -3.34
CA ALA A 90 2.36 1.58 -3.04
C ALA A 90 1.01 1.30 -3.70
N LYS A 91 0.80 0.03 -4.08
CA LYS A 91 -0.50 -0.48 -4.52
C LYS A 91 -0.86 -1.71 -3.71
N VAL A 92 -1.98 -1.61 -3.01
CA VAL A 92 -2.38 -2.59 -2.00
C VAL A 92 -3.84 -2.95 -2.19
N ASN A 93 -4.16 -4.25 -2.10
CA ASN A 93 -5.51 -4.79 -2.18
C ASN A 93 -5.88 -5.47 -0.87
N LEU A 94 -7.04 -5.14 -0.33
CA LEU A 94 -7.70 -5.91 0.71
C LEU A 94 -8.62 -6.93 0.03
N ILE A 95 -8.34 -8.22 0.18
CA ILE A 95 -9.14 -9.26 -0.49
C ILE A 95 -10.60 -9.20 -0.02
N ALA A 96 -11.55 -9.67 -0.83
CA ALA A 96 -12.99 -9.54 -0.54
C ALA A 96 -13.44 -10.14 0.80
N SER A 97 -12.80 -11.21 1.30
CA SER A 97 -13.08 -11.73 2.65
C SER A 97 -12.64 -10.78 3.76
N GLY A 98 -11.72 -9.87 3.45
CA GLY A 98 -11.10 -8.93 4.38
C GLY A 98 -10.08 -9.57 5.31
N GLU A 99 -9.59 -10.76 5.01
CA GLU A 99 -8.67 -11.50 5.89
C GLU A 99 -7.21 -11.40 5.47
N ALA A 100 -6.95 -10.98 4.23
CA ALA A 100 -5.60 -10.86 3.70
C ALA A 100 -5.38 -9.60 2.87
N VAL A 101 -4.11 -9.26 2.73
CA VAL A 101 -3.65 -8.10 1.97
C VAL A 101 -2.66 -8.58 0.90
N ILE A 102 -2.81 -8.04 -0.31
CA ILE A 102 -1.85 -8.23 -1.40
C ILE A 102 -1.14 -6.91 -1.67
N VAL A 103 0.18 -6.90 -1.59
CA VAL A 103 1.02 -5.76 -1.99
C VAL A 103 1.54 -6.00 -3.41
N TYR A 104 1.02 -5.25 -4.38
CA TYR A 104 1.39 -5.40 -5.80
C TYR A 104 2.59 -4.56 -6.19
N SER A 105 2.80 -3.42 -5.53
CA SER A 105 3.82 -2.46 -5.92
C SER A 105 4.32 -1.71 -4.71
N ALA A 106 5.63 -1.45 -4.70
CA ALA A 106 6.33 -0.64 -3.71
C ALA A 106 7.57 -0.06 -4.41
N HIS A 107 7.42 1.12 -5.04
CA HIS A 107 8.47 1.72 -5.86
C HIS A 107 8.38 3.25 -5.86
N ARG A 108 9.35 3.96 -6.44
CA ARG A 108 9.25 5.43 -6.59
C ARG A 108 8.09 5.80 -7.51
N PRO A 109 7.36 6.89 -7.25
CA PRO A 109 6.35 7.39 -8.19
C PRO A 109 6.96 7.55 -9.59
N LEU A 110 6.33 6.93 -10.59
CA LEU A 110 6.71 7.07 -12.00
C LEU A 110 5.90 8.22 -12.63
N LYS A 111 6.38 8.80 -13.72
CA LYS A 111 5.59 9.78 -14.50
C LYS A 111 4.23 9.16 -14.85
N GLY A 112 3.15 9.88 -14.54
CA GLY A 112 1.76 9.41 -14.75
C GLY A 112 1.12 8.71 -13.55
N HIS A 113 1.85 8.47 -12.45
CA HIS A 113 1.26 8.11 -11.16
C HIS A 113 0.78 9.39 -10.45
N GLU A 114 -0.13 10.12 -11.10
CA GLU A 114 -0.83 11.24 -10.48
C GLU A 114 -2.00 10.66 -9.71
N LEU A 115 -1.94 10.77 -8.38
CA LEU A 115 -3.00 10.32 -7.49
C LEU A 115 -4.28 11.02 -7.80
#